data_AF-A0A1F8XLT7-F1
#
_entry.id   AF-A0A1F8XLT7-F1
#
_cell.length_a   1.000
_cell.length_b   1.000
_cell.length_c   1.000
_cell.angle_alpha   90.00
_cell.angle_beta   90.00
_cell.angle_gamma   90.00
#
_symmetry.space_group_name_H-M   'P 1'
#
loop_
_entity.id
_entity.type
_entity.pdbx_description
1 polymer ?
#
loop_
_entity_poly.entity_id
_entity_poly.type
_entity_poly.pdbx_seq_one_letter_code
_entity_poly.pdbx_strand_id
1 'polypeptide(L)'
;MRLRTKDGFTLVEVLIAVTILSIGILGIAGLAGTAIKNSGYSQAVSSANNLAQERIEALLAVPYANIQVTDTVTARTDLRRTCVQTDATASKPVFSCTPSTVTIPIGNRNFDWSYTVTFIDLSGDGVAHATLDGLKEVSVTVSWADQLFRATKSITLVTMRARS
;
A
#
# COMPACT_ATOMS: atom_id res chain seq x y z
N MET A 1 1.46 30.68 -66.59
CA MET A 1 1.07 30.31 -65.21
C MET A 1 0.30 28.99 -65.31
N ARG A 2 0.94 27.84 -65.02
CA ARG A 2 0.28 26.53 -65.09
C ARG A 2 -0.60 26.37 -63.84
N LEU A 3 -1.92 26.36 -64.03
CA LEU A 3 -2.88 26.04 -62.98
C LEU A 3 -2.78 24.54 -62.67
N ARG A 4 -2.30 24.22 -61.48
CA ARG A 4 -2.35 22.86 -60.92
C ARG A 4 -3.82 22.42 -60.88
N THR A 5 -4.16 21.34 -61.58
CA THR A 5 -5.44 20.65 -61.40
C THR A 5 -5.50 20.13 -59.97
N LYS A 6 -6.53 20.54 -59.22
CA LYS A 6 -6.85 19.97 -57.91
C LYS A 6 -7.64 18.70 -58.17
N ASP A 7 -6.99 17.55 -58.03
CA ASP A 7 -7.68 16.27 -58.10
C ASP A 7 -8.67 16.19 -56.92
N GLY A 8 -9.94 15.93 -57.24
CA GLY A 8 -11.01 15.80 -56.25
C GLY A 8 -10.97 14.43 -55.56
N PHE A 9 -11.37 14.38 -54.30
CA PHE A 9 -11.45 13.13 -53.55
C PHE A 9 -12.47 12.18 -54.15
N THR A 10 -12.11 10.90 -54.26
CA THR A 10 -13.06 9.85 -54.65
C THR A 10 -13.93 9.45 -53.47
N LEU A 11 -15.15 8.99 -53.73
CA LEU A 11 -16.06 8.51 -52.67
C LEU A 11 -15.44 7.35 -51.86
N VAL A 12 -14.67 6.49 -52.53
CA VAL A 12 -13.96 5.37 -51.90
C VAL A 12 -12.88 5.86 -50.95
N GLU A 13 -12.16 6.92 -51.29
CA GLU A 13 -11.11 7.51 -50.46
C GLU A 13 -11.67 8.12 -49.17
N VAL A 14 -12.82 8.81 -49.26
CA VAL A 14 -13.53 9.31 -48.07
C VAL A 14 -14.00 8.15 -47.20
N LEU A 15 -14.49 7.07 -47.80
CA LEU A 15 -14.97 5.90 -47.07
C LEU A 15 -13.83 5.20 -46.30
N ILE A 16 -12.66 5.07 -46.92
CA ILE A 16 -11.45 4.54 -46.26
C ILE A 16 -10.94 5.48 -45.17
N ALA A 17 -10.96 6.79 -45.39
CA ALA A 17 -10.53 7.77 -44.38
C ALA A 17 -11.42 7.72 -43.13
N VAL A 18 -12.75 7.64 -43.30
CA VAL A 18 -13.71 7.55 -42.19
C VAL A 18 -13.58 6.21 -41.45
N THR A 19 -13.31 5.10 -42.13
CA THR A 19 -13.13 3.80 -41.46
C THR A 19 -11.87 3.79 -40.59
N ILE A 20 -10.74 4.28 -41.10
CA ILE A 20 -9.49 4.39 -40.34
C ILE A 20 -9.68 5.32 -39.13
N LEU A 21 -10.32 6.48 -39.34
CA LEU A 21 -10.62 7.42 -38.26
C LEU A 21 -11.48 6.77 -37.17
N SER A 22 -12.51 6.03 -37.56
CA SER A 22 -13.43 5.37 -36.63
C SER A 22 -12.69 4.35 -35.76
N ILE A 23 -11.84 3.51 -36.36
CA ILE A 23 -11.00 2.55 -35.63
C ILE A 23 -10.06 3.28 -34.66
N GLY A 24 -9.46 4.39 -35.09
CA GLY A 24 -8.58 5.21 -34.26
C GLY A 24 -9.28 5.74 -33.00
N ILE A 25 -10.48 6.30 -33.14
CA ILE A 25 -11.25 6.85 -32.02
C ILE A 25 -11.67 5.74 -31.03
N LEU A 26 -12.11 4.58 -31.54
CA LEU A 26 -12.45 3.42 -30.71
C LEU A 26 -11.25 2.93 -29.89
N GLY A 27 -10.05 2.91 -30.49
CA GLY A 27 -8.82 2.59 -29.77
C GLY A 27 -8.54 3.54 -28.61
N ILE A 28 -8.65 4.85 -28.83
CA ILE A 28 -8.41 5.88 -27.81
C ILE A 28 -9.46 5.80 -26.69
N ALA A 29 -10.72 5.59 -27.03
CA ALA A 29 -11.81 5.47 -26.06
C ALA A 29 -11.58 4.30 -25.09
N GLY A 30 -11.10 3.16 -25.59
CA GLY A 30 -10.72 2.02 -24.75
C GLY A 30 -9.60 2.36 -23.76
N LEU A 31 -8.58 3.10 -24.21
CA LEU A 31 -7.45 3.53 -23.37
C LEU A 31 -7.84 4.58 -22.32
N ALA A 32 -8.77 5.49 -22.64
CA ALA A 32 -9.25 6.48 -21.68
C ALA A 32 -9.89 5.80 -20.45
N GLY A 33 -10.65 4.72 -20.67
CA GLY A 33 -11.26 3.95 -19.60
C GLY A 33 -10.24 3.26 -18.69
N THR A 34 -9.12 2.74 -19.24
CA THR A 34 -8.06 2.11 -18.42
C THR A 34 -7.24 3.15 -17.66
N ALA A 35 -6.97 4.31 -18.26
CA ALA A 35 -6.24 5.40 -17.62
C ALA A 35 -6.94 5.92 -16.35
N ILE A 36 -8.26 6.11 -16.39
CA ILE A 36 -9.05 6.55 -15.23
C ILE A 36 -8.96 5.52 -14.09
N LYS A 37 -9.10 4.23 -14.42
CA LYS A 37 -9.00 3.13 -13.46
C LYS A 37 -7.62 3.08 -12.80
N ASN A 38 -6.55 3.16 -13.60
CA ASN A 38 -5.18 3.17 -13.10
C ASN A 38 -4.87 4.39 -12.23
N SER A 39 -5.48 5.55 -12.54
CA SER A 39 -5.33 6.75 -11.72
C SER A 39 -5.91 6.55 -10.32
N GLY A 40 -7.11 5.97 -10.21
CA GLY A 40 -7.74 5.66 -8.93
C GLY A 40 -6.95 4.63 -8.09
N TYR A 41 -6.37 3.62 -8.75
CA TYR A 41 -5.48 2.66 -8.08
C TYR A 41 -4.20 3.33 -7.58
N SER A 42 -3.55 4.16 -8.42
CA SER A 42 -2.32 4.88 -8.06
C SER A 42 -2.54 5.82 -6.87
N GLN A 43 -3.70 6.48 -6.81
CA GLN A 43 -4.09 7.29 -5.67
C GLN A 43 -4.24 6.44 -4.40
N ALA A 44 -4.88 5.28 -4.48
CA ALA A 44 -5.04 4.39 -3.33
C ALA A 44 -3.69 3.88 -2.79
N VAL A 45 -2.77 3.51 -3.68
CA VAL A 45 -1.40 3.10 -3.30
C VAL A 45 -0.65 4.25 -2.60
N SER A 46 -0.74 5.47 -3.14
CA SER A 46 -0.13 6.65 -2.53
C SER A 46 -0.68 6.92 -1.14
N SER A 47 -2.01 6.91 -0.97
CA SER A 47 -2.67 7.07 0.34
C SER A 47 -2.28 5.96 1.32
N ALA A 48 -2.22 4.70 0.87
CA ALA A 48 -1.79 3.58 1.71
C ALA A 48 -0.33 3.78 2.17
N ASN A 49 0.56 4.23 1.28
CA ASN A 49 1.97 4.45 1.59
C ASN A 49 2.17 5.58 2.59
N ASN A 50 1.44 6.69 2.42
CA ASN A 50 1.45 7.80 3.38
C ASN A 50 0.93 7.34 4.76
N LEU A 51 -0.17 6.57 4.79
CA LEU A 51 -0.71 6.02 6.04
C LEU A 51 0.28 5.06 6.71
N ALA A 52 0.91 4.16 5.95
CA ALA A 52 1.89 3.23 6.48
C ALA A 52 3.11 3.96 7.07
N GLN A 53 3.58 5.02 6.41
CA GLN A 53 4.67 5.87 6.92
C GLN A 53 4.27 6.59 8.21
N GLU A 54 3.10 7.24 8.24
CA GLU A 54 2.57 7.90 9.44
C GLU A 54 2.50 6.93 10.63
N ARG A 55 2.01 5.70 10.39
CA ARG A 55 1.92 4.68 11.45
C ARG A 55 3.29 4.17 11.87
N ILE A 56 4.25 4.01 10.96
CA ILE A 56 5.64 3.69 11.33
C ILE A 56 6.21 4.76 12.25
N GLU A 57 6.11 6.04 11.87
CA GLU A 57 6.63 7.15 12.68
C GLU A 57 6.01 7.19 14.07
N ALA A 58 4.68 7.00 14.14
CA ALA A 58 3.96 6.94 15.40
C ALA A 58 4.42 5.74 16.27
N LEU A 59 4.70 4.58 15.67
CA LEU A 59 5.25 3.41 16.37
C LEU A 59 6.70 3.59 16.80
N LEU A 60 7.50 4.38 16.07
CA LEU A 60 8.87 4.72 16.47
C LEU A 60 8.89 5.63 17.71
N ALA A 61 7.87 6.48 17.87
CA ALA A 61 7.71 7.34 19.05
C ALA A 61 7.32 6.57 20.33
N VAL A 62 6.69 5.40 20.20
CA VAL A 62 6.39 4.50 21.32
C VAL A 62 7.70 3.98 21.92
N PRO A 63 7.87 3.78 23.24
CA PRO A 63 9.10 3.20 23.79
C PRO A 63 9.46 1.80 23.23
N TYR A 64 10.75 1.51 23.07
CA TYR A 64 11.24 0.23 22.50
C TYR A 64 10.68 -1.00 23.22
N ALA A 65 10.57 -0.95 24.55
CA ALA A 65 10.06 -2.05 25.36
C ALA A 65 8.56 -2.29 25.16
N ASN A 66 7.80 -1.29 24.70
CA ASN A 66 6.33 -1.33 24.67
C ASN A 66 5.75 -1.59 23.28
N ILE A 67 6.57 -1.55 22.22
CA ILE A 67 6.09 -1.67 20.83
C ILE A 67 5.34 -3.00 20.54
N GLN A 68 5.73 -4.07 21.22
CA GLN A 68 5.13 -5.41 21.10
C GLN A 68 4.13 -5.75 22.22
N VAL A 69 3.77 -4.78 23.06
CA VAL A 69 2.89 -4.98 24.22
C VAL A 69 1.50 -4.46 23.91
N THR A 70 0.48 -5.21 24.36
CA THR A 70 -0.92 -4.77 24.37
C THR A 70 -1.06 -3.53 25.24
N ASP A 71 -1.58 -2.45 24.65
CA ASP A 71 -1.83 -1.19 25.32
C ASP A 71 -3.20 -0.67 24.92
N THR A 72 -4.17 -0.81 25.82
CA THR A 72 -5.55 -0.37 25.63
C THR A 72 -5.89 0.88 26.44
N VAL A 73 -4.93 1.41 27.19
CA VAL A 73 -5.15 2.45 28.20
C VAL A 73 -4.42 3.75 27.91
N THR A 74 -3.41 3.75 27.03
CA THR A 74 -2.71 4.96 26.61
C THR A 74 -3.68 6.06 26.17
N ALA A 75 -3.36 7.31 26.54
CA ALA A 75 -4.18 8.50 26.26
C ALA A 75 -4.28 8.78 24.75
N ARG A 76 -3.25 8.40 23.99
CA ARG A 76 -3.26 8.40 22.52
C ARG A 76 -4.05 7.22 21.98
N THR A 77 -5.33 7.45 21.68
CA THR A 77 -6.27 6.43 21.21
C THR A 77 -5.89 5.82 19.86
N ASP A 78 -5.19 6.59 19.02
CA ASP A 78 -4.63 6.19 17.73
C ASP A 78 -3.55 5.11 17.84
N LEU A 79 -2.89 5.03 18.99
CA LEU A 79 -1.82 4.07 19.27
C LEU A 79 -2.25 2.91 20.16
N ARG A 80 -3.52 2.86 20.58
CA ARG A 80 -4.02 1.72 21.34
C ARG A 80 -4.01 0.47 20.48
N ARG A 81 -3.59 -0.66 21.04
CA ARG A 81 -3.41 -1.91 20.32
C ARG A 81 -3.54 -3.14 21.21
N THR A 82 -3.84 -4.25 20.57
CA THR A 82 -3.75 -5.59 21.14
C THR A 82 -2.68 -6.34 20.38
N CYS A 83 -1.66 -6.81 21.10
CA CYS A 83 -0.58 -7.61 20.55
C CYS A 83 -0.70 -9.06 21.03
N VAL A 84 -0.55 -10.00 20.11
CA VAL A 84 -0.56 -11.44 20.39
C VAL A 84 0.76 -12.02 19.88
N GLN A 85 1.45 -12.78 20.73
CA GLN A 85 2.60 -13.56 20.29
C GLN A 85 2.09 -14.72 19.46
N THR A 86 2.38 -14.71 18.15
CA THR A 86 1.90 -15.73 17.21
C THR A 86 2.85 -16.92 17.09
N ASP A 87 4.07 -16.79 17.61
CA ASP A 87 5.04 -17.89 17.66
C ASP A 87 5.78 -17.86 19.00
N ALA A 88 5.17 -18.51 20.02
CA ALA A 88 5.69 -18.53 21.39
C ALA A 88 6.87 -19.48 21.58
N THR A 89 6.99 -20.46 20.69
CA THR A 89 8.05 -21.48 20.66
C THR A 89 9.22 -21.11 19.75
N ALA A 90 9.08 -20.05 18.95
CA ALA A 90 10.15 -19.61 18.07
C ALA A 90 11.26 -18.95 18.86
N SER A 91 12.46 -19.43 18.60
CA SER A 91 13.71 -18.76 18.93
C SER A 91 13.73 -17.29 18.47
N LYS A 92 12.89 -16.89 17.49
CA LYS A 92 12.67 -15.51 17.03
C LYS A 92 11.20 -15.13 17.22
N PRO A 93 10.79 -14.63 18.40
CA PRO A 93 9.38 -14.41 18.69
C PRO A 93 8.78 -13.34 17.79
N VAL A 94 7.60 -13.64 17.23
CA VAL A 94 6.81 -12.73 16.40
C VAL A 94 5.57 -12.30 17.18
N PHE A 95 5.34 -11.00 17.20
CA PHE A 95 4.15 -10.37 17.79
C PHE A 95 3.32 -9.75 16.69
N SER A 96 2.05 -10.15 16.59
CA SER A 96 1.07 -9.51 15.70
C SER A 96 0.24 -8.54 16.50
N CYS A 97 0.25 -7.28 16.10
CA CYS A 97 -0.41 -6.18 16.81
C CYS A 97 -1.52 -5.58 15.94
N THR A 98 -2.72 -5.55 16.50
CA THR A 98 -3.89 -4.93 15.88
C THR A 98 -4.27 -3.67 16.65
N PRO A 99 -4.36 -2.52 15.99
CA PRO A 99 -4.79 -1.27 16.62
C PRO A 99 -6.26 -1.33 17.01
N SER A 100 -6.67 -0.55 18.02
CA SER A 100 -8.08 -0.41 18.39
C SER A 100 -8.89 0.27 17.29
N THR A 101 -8.27 1.20 16.55
CA THR A 101 -8.84 1.82 15.35
C THR A 101 -8.17 1.23 14.11
N VAL A 102 -8.72 0.12 13.64
CA VAL A 102 -8.19 -0.62 12.47
C VAL A 102 -8.45 0.13 11.16
N THR A 103 -9.68 0.63 10.98
CA THR A 103 -10.12 1.22 9.72
C THR A 103 -9.98 2.74 9.74
N ILE A 104 -9.24 3.27 8.77
CA ILE A 104 -9.00 4.70 8.56
C ILE A 104 -9.62 5.12 7.22
N PRO A 105 -10.63 6.01 7.22
CA PRO A 105 -11.18 6.56 5.99
C PRO A 105 -10.25 7.64 5.42
N ILE A 106 -9.88 7.50 4.15
CA ILE A 106 -9.12 8.51 3.40
C ILE A 106 -9.86 8.79 2.09
N GLY A 107 -10.48 9.96 1.99
CA GLY A 107 -11.38 10.29 0.90
C GLY A 107 -12.60 9.37 0.88
N ASN A 108 -12.85 8.72 -0.26
CA ASN A 108 -13.98 7.78 -0.43
C ASN A 108 -13.57 6.30 -0.28
N ARG A 109 -12.46 6.02 0.41
CA ARG A 109 -11.92 4.67 0.60
C ARG A 109 -11.55 4.44 2.06
N ASN A 110 -11.66 3.19 2.47
CA ASN A 110 -11.27 2.74 3.80
C ASN A 110 -9.99 1.92 3.69
N PHE A 111 -9.06 2.18 4.61
CA PHE A 111 -7.78 1.50 4.72
C PHE A 111 -7.69 0.85 6.10
N ASP A 112 -7.42 -0.45 6.13
CA ASP A 112 -7.17 -1.17 7.35
C ASP A 112 -5.68 -1.29 7.59
N TRP A 113 -5.23 -1.19 8.83
CA TRP A 113 -3.81 -1.33 9.15
C TRP A 113 -3.57 -2.26 10.33
N SER A 114 -2.43 -2.95 10.27
CA SER A 114 -1.89 -3.79 11.33
C SER A 114 -0.37 -3.77 11.26
N TYR A 115 0.30 -4.28 12.29
CA TYR A 115 1.74 -4.40 12.23
C TYR A 115 2.24 -5.62 12.99
N THR A 116 3.41 -6.12 12.60
CA THR A 116 4.11 -7.18 13.29
C THR A 116 5.44 -6.69 13.82
N VAL A 117 5.88 -7.27 14.93
CA VAL A 117 7.19 -7.03 15.53
C VAL A 117 7.90 -8.35 15.67
N THR A 118 9.10 -8.44 15.09
CA THR A 118 9.94 -9.63 15.13
C THR A 118 11.29 -9.27 15.71
N PHE A 119 11.80 -10.09 16.63
CA PHE A 119 13.16 -9.90 17.14
C PHE A 119 14.17 -10.49 16.15
N ILE A 120 15.23 -9.74 15.88
CA ILE A 120 16.31 -10.18 14.99
C ILE A 120 17.44 -10.76 15.83
N ASP A 121 17.76 -12.03 15.61
CA ASP A 121 18.95 -12.69 16.16
C ASP A 121 20.21 -12.11 15.50
N LEU A 122 20.99 -11.34 16.26
CA LEU A 122 22.26 -10.76 15.82
C LEU A 122 23.45 -11.65 16.21
N SER A 123 23.28 -12.58 17.15
CA SER A 123 24.29 -13.57 17.56
C SER A 123 24.52 -14.69 16.54
N GLY A 124 23.53 -14.96 15.69
CA GLY A 124 23.56 -16.06 14.72
C GLY A 124 23.46 -17.45 15.37
N ASP A 125 23.01 -17.53 16.62
CA ASP A 125 22.83 -18.78 17.37
C ASP A 125 21.44 -19.41 17.16
N GLY A 126 20.61 -18.76 16.34
CA GLY A 126 19.26 -19.16 16.02
C GLY A 126 18.22 -18.59 16.97
N VAL A 127 18.60 -17.92 18.06
CA VAL A 127 17.72 -17.38 19.11
C VAL A 127 17.88 -15.86 19.22
N ALA A 128 16.77 -15.14 19.07
CA ALA A 128 16.72 -13.72 19.33
C ALA A 128 16.59 -13.48 20.84
N HIS A 129 17.68 -13.03 21.45
CA HIS A 129 17.76 -12.74 22.88
C HIS A 129 17.32 -11.31 23.14
N ALA A 130 16.18 -11.11 23.82
CA ALA A 130 15.64 -9.77 24.09
C ALA A 130 16.61 -8.79 24.79
N THR A 131 17.63 -9.30 25.48
CA THR A 131 18.65 -8.53 26.22
C THR A 131 19.90 -8.21 25.41
N LEU A 132 20.35 -9.11 24.53
CA LEU A 132 21.57 -9.00 23.72
C LEU A 132 21.24 -8.45 22.33
N ASP A 133 20.16 -8.96 21.74
CA ASP A 133 19.64 -8.54 20.45
C ASP A 133 18.73 -7.33 20.64
N GLY A 134 19.35 -6.16 20.57
CA GLY A 134 18.68 -4.87 20.70
C GLY A 134 17.90 -4.46 19.45
N LEU A 135 17.76 -5.32 18.44
CA LEU A 135 17.14 -4.97 17.15
C LEU A 135 15.81 -5.69 16.95
N LYS A 136 14.78 -4.90 16.61
CA LYS A 136 13.45 -5.39 16.21
C LYS A 136 13.16 -4.97 14.79
N GLU A 137 12.63 -5.88 14.00
CA GLU A 137 11.96 -5.57 12.75
C GLU A 137 10.49 -5.22 13.05
N VAL A 138 10.02 -4.11 12.50
CA VAL A 138 8.64 -3.65 12.59
C VAL A 138 8.09 -3.58 11.18
N SER A 139 7.10 -4.43 10.91
CA SER A 139 6.48 -4.56 9.59
C SER A 139 5.04 -4.07 9.66
N VAL A 140 4.77 -2.89 9.12
CA VAL A 140 3.44 -2.27 9.07
C VAL A 140 2.76 -2.63 7.77
N THR A 141 1.57 -3.24 7.85
CA THR A 141 0.76 -3.61 6.70
C THR A 141 -0.49 -2.76 6.63
N VAL A 142 -0.73 -2.15 5.47
CA VAL A 142 -1.95 -1.40 5.17
C VAL A 142 -2.67 -2.12 4.03
N SER A 143 -3.96 -2.42 4.22
CA SER A 143 -4.81 -3.06 3.22
C SER A 143 -6.01 -2.21 2.87
N TRP A 144 -6.51 -2.37 1.66
CA TRP A 144 -7.73 -1.70 1.19
C TRP A 144 -8.48 -2.59 0.21
N ALA A 145 -9.79 -2.39 0.14
CA ALA A 145 -10.62 -3.00 -0.88
C ALA A 145 -10.43 -2.26 -2.20
N ASP A 146 -9.93 -2.96 -3.21
CA ASP A 146 -9.94 -2.44 -4.56
C ASP A 146 -11.28 -2.75 -5.26
N GLN A 147 -12.02 -1.70 -5.57
CA GLN A 147 -13.33 -1.79 -6.20
C GLN A 147 -13.27 -2.24 -7.67
N LEU A 148 -12.10 -2.11 -8.32
CA LEU A 148 -11.94 -2.47 -9.73
C LEU A 148 -11.75 -3.97 -9.93
N PHE A 149 -10.87 -4.58 -9.13
CA PHE A 149 -10.58 -6.01 -9.19
C PHE A 149 -11.38 -6.84 -8.18
N ARG A 150 -12.25 -6.20 -7.38
CA ARG A 150 -13.00 -6.82 -6.26
C ARG A 150 -12.08 -7.69 -5.39
N ALA A 151 -10.89 -7.16 -5.13
CA ALA A 151 -9.84 -7.85 -4.42
C ALA A 151 -9.28 -6.92 -3.34
N THR A 152 -8.88 -7.50 -2.21
CA THR A 152 -8.12 -6.77 -1.21
C THR A 152 -6.69 -6.64 -1.70
N LYS A 153 -6.17 -5.42 -1.69
CA LYS A 153 -4.76 -5.13 -1.94
C LYS A 153 -4.13 -4.69 -0.63
N SER A 154 -2.83 -4.91 -0.50
CA SER A 154 -2.07 -4.44 0.64
C SER A 154 -0.68 -3.99 0.23
N ILE A 155 -0.09 -3.13 1.05
CA ILE A 155 1.32 -2.82 1.04
C ILE A 155 1.88 -3.08 2.43
N THR A 156 3.15 -3.46 2.49
CA THR A 156 3.87 -3.63 3.75
C THR A 156 5.12 -2.78 3.71
N LEU A 157 5.29 -1.92 4.71
CA LEU A 157 6.50 -1.18 4.95
C LEU A 157 7.22 -1.79 6.14
N VAL A 158 8.53 -1.98 5.98
CA VAL A 158 9.38 -2.60 7.01
C VAL A 158 10.37 -1.56 7.49
N THR A 159 10.54 -1.47 8.79
CA THR A 159 11.57 -0.65 9.41
C THR A 159 12.29 -1.43 10.50
N MET A 160 13.56 -1.08 10.73
CA MET A 160 14.37 -1.63 11.80
C MET A 160 14.41 -0.66 12.96
N ARG A 161 14.25 -1.19 14.17
CA ARG A 161 14.27 -0.41 15.40
C ARG A 161 15.30 -0.96 16.37
N ALA A 162 16.31 -0.15 16.66
CA ALA A 162 17.30 -0.46 17.69
C ALA A 162 16.82 0.02 19.08
N ARG A 163 17.35 -0.60 20.13
CA ARG A 163 17.28 -0.12 21.51
C ARG A 163 18.10 1.18 21.59
N SER A 164 17.44 2.29 21.92
CA SER A 164 18.04 3.59 22.21
C SER A 164 18.72 3.60 23.57
#